data_AF-A0A967G5K9-F1
#
_entry.id   AF-A0A967G5K9-F1
#
_cell.length_a   1.000
_cell.length_b   1.000
_cell.length_c   1.000
_cell.angle_alpha   90.00
_cell.angle_beta   90.00
_cell.angle_gamma   90.00
#
_symmetry.space_group_name_H-M   'P 1'
#
loop_
_entity.id
_entity.type
_entity.pdbx_description
1 polymer ?
#
loop_
_entity_poly.entity_id
_entity_poly.type
_entity_poly.pdbx_seq_one_letter_code
_entity_poly.pdbx_strand_id
1 'polypeptide(L)'
;STIKITHDALIKQFRIAEPKIVVCGLNPHAGESGVFGREEIDHIIPAVEEAKDQGVHLEGPLPADTLFYYANRGRWDAVVAMYHDQGLIPFK
;
A
#
# COMPACT_ATOMS: atom_id res chain seq x y z
N SER A 1 12.73 1.75 3.09
CA SER A 1 11.32 1.92 3.48
C SER A 1 10.65 0.54 3.55
N THR A 2 9.51 0.43 4.25
CA THR A 2 8.70 -0.81 4.29
C THR A 2 8.35 -1.31 2.90
N ILE A 3 7.95 -0.41 1.99
CA ILE A 3 7.63 -0.71 0.59
C ILE A 3 8.79 -1.45 -0.11
N LYS A 4 10.02 -0.92 0.02
CA LYS A 4 11.21 -1.53 -0.60
C LYS A 4 11.52 -2.92 -0.04
N ILE A 5 11.39 -3.11 1.27
CA ILE A 5 11.62 -4.42 1.90
C ILE A 5 10.60 -5.44 1.38
N THR A 6 9.33 -5.05 1.29
CA THR A 6 8.27 -5.89 0.73
C THR A 6 8.54 -6.24 -0.73
N HIS A 7 8.85 -5.24 -1.57
CA HIS A 7 9.21 -5.44 -2.99
C HIS A 7 10.37 -6.43 -3.16
N ASP A 8 11.47 -6.20 -2.45
CA ASP A 8 12.66 -7.05 -2.53
C ASP A 8 12.36 -8.49 -2.07
N ALA A 9 11.53 -8.66 -1.04
CA ALA A 9 11.12 -9.98 -0.58
C ALA A 9 10.29 -10.69 -1.65
N LEU A 10 9.31 -10.02 -2.26
CA LEU A 10 8.47 -10.61 -3.32
C LEU A 10 9.31 -11.12 -4.50
N ILE A 11 10.36 -10.40 -4.89
CA ILE A 11 11.28 -10.86 -5.94
C ILE A 11 12.17 -12.00 -5.45
N LYS A 12 12.93 -11.77 -4.36
CA LYS A 12 14.02 -12.66 -3.96
C LYS A 12 13.53 -13.96 -3.34
N GLN A 13 12.42 -13.90 -2.59
CA GLN A 13 11.89 -15.01 -1.79
C GLN A 13 10.65 -15.64 -2.44
N PHE A 14 9.75 -14.82 -2.99
CA PHE A 14 8.50 -15.32 -3.61
C PHE A 14 8.59 -15.49 -5.13
N ARG A 15 9.72 -15.10 -5.75
CA ARG A 15 9.99 -15.29 -7.19
C ARG A 15 8.99 -14.60 -8.12
N ILE A 16 8.38 -13.51 -7.66
CA ILE A 16 7.51 -12.66 -8.48
C ILE A 16 8.40 -11.62 -9.18
N ALA A 17 8.55 -11.73 -10.50
CA ALA A 17 9.50 -10.89 -11.24
C ALA A 17 9.13 -9.39 -11.25
N GLU A 18 7.83 -9.10 -11.35
CA GLU A 18 7.29 -7.73 -11.40
C GLU A 18 6.15 -7.59 -10.38
N PRO A 19 6.48 -7.54 -9.07
CA PRO A 19 5.46 -7.54 -8.03
C PRO A 19 4.62 -6.27 -8.04
N LYS A 20 3.31 -6.44 -7.94
CA LYS A 20 2.31 -5.36 -7.83
C LYS A 20 1.98 -5.16 -6.37
N ILE A 21 2.33 -4.00 -5.82
CA ILE A 21 2.07 -3.66 -4.42
C ILE A 21 0.97 -2.61 -4.35
N VAL A 22 0.18 -2.62 -3.28
CA VAL A 22 -0.73 -1.52 -2.96
C VAL A 22 -0.49 -1.01 -1.54
N VAL A 23 -0.59 0.30 -1.35
CA VAL A 23 -0.39 0.98 -0.06
C VAL A 23 -1.73 1.55 0.42
N CYS A 24 -2.09 1.28 1.67
CA CYS A 24 -3.27 1.86 2.30
C CYS A 24 -3.03 3.34 2.67
N GLY A 25 -4.09 4.15 2.66
CA GLY A 25 -4.10 5.38 3.46
C GLY A 25 -4.09 5.07 4.96
N LEU A 26 -3.62 6.01 5.77
CA LEU A 26 -3.75 5.95 7.23
C LEU A 26 -5.16 6.32 7.65
N ASN A 27 -5.69 7.38 7.04
CA ASN A 27 -6.98 7.96 7.37
C ASN A 27 -8.12 7.30 6.58
N PRO A 28 -9.37 7.37 7.09
CA PRO A 28 -10.55 7.00 6.32
C PRO A 28 -10.58 7.72 4.96
N HIS A 29 -10.98 7.00 3.92
CA HIS A 29 -10.98 7.52 2.54
C HIS A 29 -9.62 8.10 2.10
N ALA A 30 -8.51 7.61 2.66
CA ALA A 30 -7.16 8.14 2.40
C ALA A 30 -7.07 9.66 2.62
N GLY A 31 -7.69 10.13 3.71
CA GLY A 31 -7.64 11.52 4.15
C GLY A 31 -8.66 12.44 3.49
N GLU A 32 -9.45 11.96 2.51
CA GLU A 32 -10.47 12.74 1.79
C GLU A 32 -9.92 14.11 1.35
N SER A 33 -8.82 14.10 0.58
CA SER A 33 -8.11 15.30 0.13
C SER A 33 -7.68 16.25 1.26
N GLY A 34 -7.42 15.74 2.46
CA GLY A 34 -7.00 16.53 3.62
C GLY A 34 -8.11 16.85 4.62
N VAL A 35 -9.37 16.49 4.31
CA VAL A 35 -10.52 16.74 5.20
C VAL A 35 -10.48 15.83 6.43
N PHE A 36 -10.00 14.60 6.29
CA PHE A 36 -9.88 13.62 7.37
C PHE A 36 -8.42 13.36 7.75
N GLY A 37 -7.64 14.42 7.99
CA GLY A 37 -6.21 14.30 8.28
C GLY A 37 -5.37 14.50 7.03
N ARG A 38 -4.07 14.71 7.24
CA ARG A 38 -3.12 15.15 6.19
C ARG A 38 -1.94 14.22 6.00
N GLU A 39 -1.89 13.14 6.76
CA GLU A 39 -0.79 12.19 6.76
C GLU A 39 -0.55 11.59 5.36
N GLU A 40 -1.61 11.41 4.55
CA GLU A 40 -1.46 11.05 3.15
C GLU A 40 -0.69 12.08 2.35
N ILE A 41 -1.06 13.36 2.45
CA ILE A 41 -0.46 14.46 1.69
C ILE A 41 0.97 14.71 2.15
N ASP A 42 1.18 14.77 3.46
CA ASP A 42 2.42 15.24 4.06
C ASP A 42 3.48 14.10 4.13
N HIS A 43 3.07 12.83 4.11
CA HIS A 43 3.99 11.69 4.29
C HIS A 43 3.80 10.52 3.31
N ILE A 44 2.58 10.02 3.13
CA ILE A 44 2.38 8.73 2.42
C ILE A 44 2.50 8.89 0.89
N ILE A 45 1.87 9.93 0.31
CA ILE A 45 1.99 10.25 -1.12
C ILE A 45 3.46 10.49 -1.49
N PRO A 46 4.23 11.34 -0.77
CA PRO A 46 5.67 11.49 -1.03
C PRO A 46 6.43 10.16 -1.00
N ALA A 47 6.17 9.28 -0.02
CA ALA A 47 6.84 7.99 0.08
C ALA A 47 6.45 7.00 -1.04
N VAL A 48 5.20 7.07 -1.52
CA VAL A 48 4.73 6.29 -2.68
C VAL A 48 5.43 6.77 -3.95
N GLU A 49 5.48 8.08 -4.20
CA GLU A 49 6.13 8.63 -5.38
C GLU A 49 7.64 8.34 -5.36
N GLU A 50 8.32 8.49 -4.22
CA GLU A 50 9.73 8.11 -4.09
C GLU A 50 9.97 6.63 -4.42
N ALA A 51 9.08 5.74 -3.97
CA ALA A 51 9.18 4.31 -4.28
C ALA A 51 8.93 4.01 -5.77
N LYS A 52 7.99 4.72 -6.41
CA LYS A 52 7.78 4.63 -7.87
C LYS A 52 9.01 5.08 -8.64
N ASP A 53 9.64 6.19 -8.24
CA ASP A 53 10.87 6.69 -8.86
C ASP A 53 12.04 5.70 -8.72
N GLN A 54 12.01 4.86 -7.68
CA GLN A 54 12.97 3.77 -7.48
C GLN A 54 12.62 2.49 -8.28
N GLY A 55 11.59 2.53 -9.13
CA GLY A 55 11.19 1.42 -10.00
C GLY A 55 10.27 0.40 -9.33
N VAL A 56 9.69 0.70 -8.16
CA VAL A 56 8.71 -0.18 -7.53
C VAL A 56 7.35 -0.02 -8.22
N HIS A 57 6.75 -1.14 -8.64
CA HIS A 57 5.41 -1.13 -9.22
C HIS A 57 4.35 -1.15 -8.12
N LEU A 58 3.81 0.03 -7.78
CA LEU A 58 2.78 0.15 -6.74
C LEU A 58 1.67 1.19 -7.01
N GLU A 59 0.54 0.98 -6.34
CA GLU A 59 -0.62 1.89 -6.28
C GLU A 59 -0.82 2.39 -4.83
N GLY A 60 -1.33 3.62 -4.64
CA GLY A 60 -1.71 4.15 -3.33
C GLY A 60 -1.32 5.60 -3.09
N PRO A 61 -1.64 6.16 -1.90
CA PRO A 61 -2.48 5.53 -0.87
C PRO A 61 -3.93 5.36 -1.34
N LEU A 62 -4.54 4.20 -1.07
CA LEU A 62 -5.97 3.95 -1.33
C LEU A 62 -6.75 3.75 -0.03
N PRO A 63 -8.06 4.04 -0.01
CA PRO A 63 -8.94 3.70 1.10
C PRO A 63 -8.91 2.19 1.39
N ALA A 64 -8.64 1.83 2.65
CA ALA A 64 -8.46 0.42 3.04
C ALA A 64 -9.72 -0.42 2.79
N ASP A 65 -10.90 0.12 3.09
CA ASP A 65 -12.22 -0.52 2.89
C ASP A 65 -12.45 -0.98 1.45
N THR A 66 -12.06 -0.17 0.47
CA THR A 66 -12.19 -0.49 -0.95
C THR A 66 -11.02 -1.34 -1.46
N LEU A 67 -9.81 -1.08 -0.97
CA LEU A 67 -8.60 -1.80 -1.37
C LEU A 67 -8.71 -3.30 -1.06
N PHE A 68 -9.11 -3.69 0.15
CA PHE A 68 -9.11 -5.09 0.55
C PHE A 68 -10.09 -5.95 -0.26
N TYR A 69 -11.19 -5.37 -0.74
CA TYR A 69 -12.10 -6.05 -1.66
C TYR A 69 -11.39 -6.50 -2.95
N TYR A 70 -10.56 -5.65 -3.54
CA TYR A 70 -9.82 -5.97 -4.76
C TYR A 70 -8.55 -6.80 -4.48
N ALA A 71 -7.89 -6.57 -3.35
CA ALA A 71 -6.72 -7.36 -2.94
C ALA A 71 -7.09 -8.83 -2.76
N ASN A 72 -8.23 -9.14 -2.13
CA ASN A 72 -8.73 -10.52 -1.97
C ASN A 72 -9.10 -11.19 -3.32
N ARG A 73 -9.19 -10.42 -4.41
CA ARG A 73 -9.41 -10.91 -5.77
C ARG A 73 -8.13 -11.02 -6.60
N GLY A 74 -6.98 -10.88 -5.96
CA GLY A 74 -5.66 -11.04 -6.60
C GLY A 74 -5.26 -9.86 -7.50
N ARG A 75 -5.78 -8.64 -7.25
CA ARG A 75 -5.35 -7.46 -8.01
C ARG A 75 -3.89 -7.08 -7.74
N TRP A 76 -3.40 -7.37 -6.54
CA TRP A 76 -2.04 -7.08 -6.09
C TRP A 76 -1.42 -8.30 -5.39
N ASP A 77 -0.10 -8.38 -5.43
CA ASP A 77 0.70 -9.46 -4.81
C ASP A 77 0.94 -9.21 -3.31
N ALA A 78 0.91 -7.94 -2.89
CA ALA A 78 1.01 -7.56 -1.48
C ALA A 78 0.28 -6.26 -1.16
N VAL A 79 -0.18 -6.15 0.08
CA VAL A 79 -0.75 -4.94 0.68
C VAL A 79 0.18 -4.43 1.77
N VAL A 80 0.52 -3.14 1.74
CA VAL A 80 1.18 -2.43 2.83
C VAL A 80 0.13 -1.63 3.60
N ALA A 81 -0.31 -2.19 4.72
CA ALA A 81 -1.19 -1.53 5.67
C ALA A 81 -0.39 -0.57 6.58
N MET A 82 -1.05 0.49 7.06
CA MET A 82 -0.44 1.50 7.93
C MET A 82 -0.35 1.03 9.39
N TYR A 83 -1.25 0.16 9.83
CA TYR A 83 -1.24 -0.41 11.17
C TYR A 83 -1.86 -1.82 11.22
N HIS A 84 -1.65 -2.51 12.33
CA HIS A 84 -1.94 -3.94 12.51
C HIS A 84 -3.39 -4.31 12.19
N ASP A 85 -4.35 -3.68 12.85
CA ASP A 85 -5.77 -4.05 12.71
C ASP A 85 -6.33 -3.67 11.34
N GLN A 86 -5.74 -2.67 10.67
CA GLN A 86 -6.09 -2.30 9.29
C GLN A 86 -5.87 -3.47 8.32
N GLY A 87 -4.81 -4.25 8.52
CA GLY A 87 -4.46 -5.38 7.65
C GLY A 87 -4.96 -6.73 8.16
N LEU A 88 -4.99 -6.94 9.49
CA LEU A 88 -5.29 -8.27 10.04
C LEU A 88 -6.79 -8.58 10.05
N ILE A 89 -7.66 -7.58 10.29
CA ILE A 89 -9.11 -7.80 10.29
C ILE A 89 -9.61 -8.27 8.91
N PRO A 90 -9.23 -7.63 7.78
CA PRO A 90 -9.68 -8.06 6.46
C PRO A 90 -9.04 -9.37 5.95
N PHE A 91 -7.89 -9.75 6.52
CA PHE A 91 -7.18 -10.97 6.13
C PHE A 91 -7.74 -12.24 6.79
N LYS A 92 -8.29 -12.12 8.00
CA LYS A 92 -8.88 -13.24 8.76
C LYS A 92 -10.29 -13.55 8.30
#